data_AF-A0AA35JCY8-F1
#
_entry.id   AF-A0AA35JCY8-F1
#
_cell.length_a   1.000
_cell.length_b   1.000
_cell.length_c   1.000
_cell.angle_alpha   90.00
_cell.angle_beta   90.00
_cell.angle_gamma   90.00
#
_symmetry.space_group_name_H-M   'P 1'
#
loop_
_entity.id
_entity.type
_entity.pdbx_description
1 polymer ?
#
loop_
_entity_poly.entity_id
_entity_poly.type
_entity_poly.pdbx_seq_one_letter_code
_entity_poly.pdbx_strand_id
1 'polypeptide(L)'
;MRIVPEHLIFKTPLNEQSTEYIKLENDGDSRIIFKVRTSAPTRYCVRPNVAVIGAHESVKVQIVFLGSTAEHEMRQKQDKFLIVTLPIPTACADMKEKELLSNWSSLEEQYKADTIFKKIKVFHSAIRKQRPSKSQGSKSSRRVSSSPDNEQCLSSTTLLVMALIALLVGWLYY
;
A
#
# COMPACT_ATOMS: atom_id res chain seq x y z
N MET A 1 -10.06 4.80 -14.00
CA MET A 1 -10.23 4.74 -12.53
C MET A 1 -9.23 5.62 -11.81
N ARG A 2 -9.70 6.46 -10.88
CA ARG A 2 -8.91 7.32 -10.00
C ARG A 2 -8.89 6.78 -8.56
N ILE A 3 -7.82 7.03 -7.83
CA ILE A 3 -7.65 6.59 -6.42
C ILE A 3 -7.40 7.84 -5.59
N VAL A 4 -8.19 8.03 -4.53
CA VAL A 4 -8.08 9.19 -3.64
C VAL A 4 -8.09 8.75 -2.18
N PRO A 5 -7.04 9.03 -1.39
CA PRO A 5 -5.76 9.62 -1.79
C PRO A 5 -4.86 8.66 -2.58
N GLU A 6 -3.86 9.18 -3.30
CA GLU A 6 -2.87 8.37 -4.07
C GLU A 6 -1.91 7.58 -3.17
N HIS A 7 -1.80 8.00 -1.91
CA HIS A 7 -0.94 7.42 -0.89
C HIS A 7 -1.68 7.34 0.44
N LEU A 8 -1.44 6.27 1.19
CA LEU A 8 -2.02 6.08 2.52
C LEU A 8 -1.02 6.49 3.59
N ILE A 9 -1.51 7.10 4.66
CA ILE A 9 -0.68 7.51 5.79
C ILE A 9 -1.30 6.99 7.08
N PHE A 10 -0.64 6.05 7.74
CA PHE A 10 -1.01 5.64 9.10
C PHE A 10 -0.21 6.45 10.11
N LYS A 11 -0.91 7.05 11.07
CA LYS A 11 -0.31 7.90 12.10
C LYS A 11 0.10 7.05 13.30
N THR A 12 1.19 7.44 13.97
CA THR A 12 1.59 6.85 15.25
C THR A 12 0.53 7.08 16.33
N PRO A 13 0.39 6.15 17.30
CA PRO A 13 1.29 5.02 17.55
C PRO A 13 0.99 3.81 16.64
N LEU A 14 2.05 3.16 16.13
CA LEU A 14 1.91 2.07 15.14
C LEU A 14 1.75 0.69 15.77
N ASN A 15 1.78 0.59 17.09
CA ASN A 15 1.51 -0.64 17.84
C ASN A 15 0.02 -0.89 18.04
N GLU A 16 -0.84 0.05 17.66
CA GLU A 16 -2.30 -0.02 17.80
C GLU A 16 -2.99 -0.14 16.45
N GLN A 17 -4.23 -0.66 16.48
CA GLN A 17 -5.07 -0.72 15.30
C GLN A 17 -5.47 0.68 14.86
N SER A 18 -5.39 0.94 13.55
CA SER A 18 -5.85 2.19 12.96
C SER A 18 -6.52 1.94 11.61
N THR A 19 -7.41 2.83 11.22
CA THR A 19 -8.18 2.70 9.98
C THR A 19 -7.96 3.92 9.10
N GLU A 20 -7.60 3.67 7.85
CA GLU A 20 -7.58 4.67 6.80
C GLU A 20 -8.53 4.24 5.67
N TYR A 21 -8.86 5.19 4.80
CA TYR A 21 -9.77 4.94 3.69
C TYR A 21 -9.18 5.45 2.39
N ILE A 22 -9.44 4.71 1.32
CA ILE A 22 -9.30 5.19 -0.04
C ILE A 22 -10.67 5.20 -0.72
N LYS A 23 -10.83 6.07 -1.70
CA LYS A 23 -11.95 6.10 -2.63
C LYS A 23 -11.44 5.68 -4.00
N LEU A 24 -12.08 4.68 -4.57
CA LEU A 24 -11.88 4.25 -5.95
C LEU A 24 -13.00 4.86 -6.78
N GLU A 25 -12.65 5.69 -7.76
CA GLU A 25 -13.62 6.39 -8.62
C GLU A 25 -13.50 5.87 -10.04
N ASN A 26 -14.59 5.30 -10.55
CA ASN A 26 -14.66 4.91 -11.95
C ASN A 26 -15.04 6.13 -12.79
N ASP A 27 -14.10 6.67 -13.54
CA ASP A 27 -14.31 7.78 -14.47
C ASP A 27 -14.68 7.33 -15.89
N GLY A 28 -14.81 6.01 -16.13
CA GLY A 28 -15.22 5.46 -17.41
C GLY A 28 -16.73 5.23 -17.53
N ASP A 29 -17.16 4.95 -18.76
CA ASP A 29 -18.56 4.77 -19.15
C ASP A 29 -19.06 3.32 -18.98
N SER A 30 -18.18 2.40 -18.57
CA SER A 30 -18.51 0.99 -18.33
C SER A 30 -18.26 0.60 -16.88
N ARG A 31 -18.99 -0.42 -16.41
CA ARG A 31 -18.78 -0.97 -15.08
C ARG A 31 -17.42 -1.65 -15.00
N ILE A 32 -16.80 -1.60 -13.84
CA ILE A 32 -15.51 -2.24 -13.57
C ILE A 32 -15.64 -3.17 -12.36
N ILE A 33 -14.85 -4.23 -12.32
CA ILE A 33 -14.63 -5.05 -11.12
C ILE A 33 -13.19 -4.84 -10.66
N PHE A 34 -12.98 -4.75 -9.35
CA PHE A 34 -11.64 -4.62 -8.78
C PHE A 34 -11.36 -5.62 -7.67
N LYS A 35 -10.08 -5.89 -7.45
CA LYS A 35 -9.54 -6.61 -6.29
C LYS A 35 -8.36 -5.86 -5.68
N VAL A 36 -8.29 -5.84 -4.36
CA VAL A 36 -7.17 -5.26 -3.60
C VAL A 36 -6.23 -6.36 -3.13
N ARG A 37 -4.95 -6.23 -3.49
CA ARG A 37 -3.84 -7.06 -2.99
C ARG A 37 -2.91 -6.22 -2.13
N THR A 38 -2.16 -6.86 -1.22
CA THR A 38 -1.20 -6.19 -0.34
C THR A 38 0.11 -6.96 -0.25
N SER A 39 1.22 -6.23 -0.07
CA SER A 39 2.53 -6.82 0.22
C SER A 39 2.69 -7.31 1.67
N ALA A 40 1.72 -7.04 2.54
CA ALA A 40 1.75 -7.41 3.97
C ALA A 40 0.38 -7.87 4.48
N PRO A 41 -0.13 -9.02 4.02
CA PRO A 41 -1.48 -9.50 4.36
C PRO A 41 -1.70 -9.75 5.85
N THR A 42 -0.65 -10.01 6.62
CA THR A 42 -0.73 -10.20 8.08
C THR A 42 -0.88 -8.89 8.85
N ARG A 43 -0.59 -7.74 8.24
CA ARG A 43 -0.61 -6.42 8.89
C ARG A 43 -1.87 -5.61 8.58
N TYR A 44 -2.62 -5.98 7.54
CA TYR A 44 -3.74 -5.19 7.07
C TYR A 44 -4.98 -6.04 6.79
N CYS A 45 -6.15 -5.51 7.17
CA CYS A 45 -7.43 -5.97 6.67
C CYS A 45 -8.00 -4.95 5.67
N VAL A 46 -8.61 -5.42 4.58
CA VAL A 46 -9.18 -4.56 3.54
C VAL A 46 -10.66 -4.91 3.33
N ARG A 47 -11.53 -3.91 3.32
CA ARG A 47 -12.98 -4.07 3.14
C ARG A 47 -13.57 -2.96 2.26
N PRO A 48 -14.24 -3.27 1.13
CA PRO A 48 -14.27 -4.58 0.48
C PRO A 48 -12.90 -4.96 -0.11
N ASN A 49 -12.62 -6.27 -0.21
CA ASN A 49 -11.43 -6.76 -0.93
C ASN A 49 -11.66 -6.86 -2.44
N VAL A 50 -12.87 -7.26 -2.85
CA VAL A 50 -13.34 -7.35 -4.24
C VAL A 50 -14.70 -6.67 -4.30
N ALA A 51 -14.94 -5.84 -5.31
CA ALA A 51 -16.23 -5.21 -5.54
C ALA A 51 -16.38 -4.75 -7.00
N VAL A 52 -17.62 -4.51 -7.42
CA VAL A 52 -17.96 -3.85 -8.68
C VAL A 52 -18.17 -2.35 -8.43
N ILE A 53 -17.81 -1.53 -9.41
CA ILE A 53 -18.08 -0.08 -9.42
C ILE A 53 -18.80 0.24 -10.73
N GLY A 54 -19.96 0.89 -10.64
CA GLY A 54 -20.71 1.35 -11.81
C GLY A 54 -19.95 2.41 -12.63
N ALA A 55 -20.46 2.72 -13.82
CA ALA A 55 -19.96 3.85 -14.61
C ALA A 55 -20.16 5.16 -13.84
N HIS A 56 -19.12 6.00 -13.80
CA HIS A 56 -19.12 7.27 -13.04
C HIS A 56 -19.40 7.15 -11.52
N GLU A 57 -19.36 5.93 -10.96
CA GLU A 57 -19.57 5.69 -9.54
C GLU A 57 -18.26 5.60 -8.76
N SER A 58 -18.37 5.49 -7.44
CA SER A 58 -17.21 5.32 -6.58
C SER A 58 -17.50 4.42 -5.38
N VAL A 59 -16.45 3.75 -4.91
CA VAL A 59 -16.51 2.88 -3.73
C VAL A 59 -15.44 3.31 -2.73
N LYS A 60 -15.84 3.36 -1.45
CA LYS A 60 -14.93 3.60 -0.33
C LYS A 60 -14.38 2.26 0.15
N VAL A 61 -13.07 2.12 0.12
CA VAL A 61 -12.35 0.95 0.64
C VAL A 61 -11.72 1.30 1.97
N GLN A 62 -12.10 0.55 3.00
CA GLN A 62 -11.52 0.59 4.33
C GLN A 62 -10.25 -0.25 4.37
N ILE A 63 -9.17 0.33 4.89
CA ILE A 63 -7.90 -0.33 5.11
C ILE A 63 -7.55 -0.19 6.58
N VAL A 64 -7.62 -1.31 7.28
CA VAL A 64 -7.36 -1.39 8.71
C VAL A 64 -5.94 -1.91 8.90
N PHE A 65 -5.06 -1.09 9.46
CA PHE A 65 -3.77 -1.53 9.95
C PHE A 65 -3.95 -2.16 11.34
N LEU A 66 -3.46 -3.39 11.52
CA LEU A 66 -3.68 -4.19 12.73
C LEU A 66 -2.73 -3.83 13.89
N GLY A 67 -1.77 -2.94 13.65
CA GLY A 67 -0.68 -2.64 14.58
C GLY A 67 0.52 -3.55 14.39
N SER A 68 1.70 -3.04 14.74
CA SER A 68 2.96 -3.79 14.73
C SER A 68 3.92 -3.22 15.78
N THR A 69 4.57 -4.10 16.53
CA THR A 69 5.65 -3.75 17.45
C THR A 69 7.02 -3.64 16.75
N ALA A 70 7.12 -4.09 15.50
CA ALA A 70 8.36 -4.14 14.73
C ALA A 70 8.63 -2.85 13.93
N GLU A 71 8.67 -1.70 14.60
CA GLU A 71 8.82 -0.39 13.92
C GLU A 71 10.05 -0.30 13.01
N HIS A 72 11.15 -0.99 13.36
CA HIS A 72 12.37 -1.01 12.55
C HIS A 72 12.14 -1.61 11.15
N GLU A 73 11.39 -2.69 11.05
CA GLU A 73 11.06 -3.33 9.76
C GLU A 73 10.16 -2.43 8.91
N MET A 74 9.23 -1.72 9.56
CA MET A 74 8.33 -0.77 8.89
C MET A 74 9.08 0.41 8.28
N ARG A 75 10.17 0.86 8.92
CA ARG A 75 11.03 1.93 8.39
C ARG A 75 11.85 1.49 7.18
N GLN A 76 12.25 0.21 7.11
CA GLN A 76 13.06 -0.31 6.01
C GLN A 76 12.21 -0.75 4.81
N LYS A 77 11.01 -1.29 5.04
CA LYS A 77 10.15 -1.83 3.98
C LYS A 77 8.80 -1.12 3.94
N GLN A 78 8.61 -0.36 2.87
CA GLN A 78 7.35 0.30 2.59
C GLN A 78 6.29 -0.69 2.08
N ASP A 79 5.15 -0.73 2.76
CA ASP A 79 3.99 -1.50 2.32
C ASP A 79 3.31 -0.89 1.11
N LYS A 80 2.73 -1.77 0.30
CA LYS A 80 2.07 -1.41 -0.94
C LYS A 80 0.75 -2.17 -1.04
N PHE A 81 -0.27 -1.45 -1.48
CA PHE A 81 -1.50 -2.05 -2.00
C PHE A 81 -1.47 -2.01 -3.52
N LEU A 82 -1.99 -3.05 -4.14
CA LEU A 82 -2.18 -3.14 -5.58
C LEU A 82 -3.67 -3.28 -5.85
N ILE A 83 -4.25 -2.30 -6.51
CA ILE A 83 -5.62 -2.33 -7.01
C ILE A 83 -5.56 -2.92 -8.41
N VAL A 84 -6.10 -4.13 -8.55
CA VAL A 84 -6.24 -4.85 -9.81
C VAL A 84 -7.64 -4.58 -10.31
N THR A 85 -7.78 -4.05 -11.51
CA THR A 85 -9.06 -3.58 -12.06
C THR A 85 -9.28 -4.20 -13.41
N LEU A 86 -10.48 -4.66 -13.66
CA LEU A 86 -10.88 -5.21 -14.94
C LEU A 86 -12.18 -4.52 -15.41
N PRO A 87 -12.21 -3.92 -16.61
CA PRO A 87 -13.46 -3.50 -17.24
C PRO A 87 -14.37 -4.72 -17.43
N ILE A 88 -15.64 -4.62 -17.04
CA ILE A 88 -16.58 -5.74 -17.22
C ILE A 88 -16.81 -5.93 -18.72
N PRO A 89 -16.43 -7.07 -19.31
CA PRO A 89 -16.61 -7.32 -20.73
C PRO A 89 -18.08 -7.29 -21.12
N THR A 90 -18.38 -6.92 -22.36
CA THR A 90 -19.75 -6.89 -22.90
C THR A 90 -20.44 -8.25 -22.80
N ALA A 91 -19.70 -9.35 -22.98
CA ALA A 91 -20.20 -10.72 -22.79
C ALA A 91 -20.67 -11.03 -21.36
N CYS A 92 -20.23 -10.24 -20.37
CA CYS A 92 -20.59 -10.37 -18.96
C CYS A 92 -21.51 -9.23 -18.48
N ALA A 93 -22.01 -8.39 -19.39
CA ALA A 93 -22.77 -7.20 -19.03
C ALA A 93 -24.06 -7.51 -18.27
N ASP A 94 -24.73 -8.63 -18.56
CA ASP A 94 -25.97 -9.04 -17.91
C ASP A 94 -25.76 -9.91 -16.66
N MET A 95 -24.50 -10.28 -16.35
CA MET A 95 -24.20 -11.09 -15.18
C MET A 95 -24.48 -10.32 -13.89
N LYS A 96 -25.02 -11.04 -12.90
CA LYS A 96 -25.27 -10.47 -11.58
C LYS A 96 -23.94 -10.19 -10.87
N GLU A 97 -23.91 -9.14 -10.06
CA GLU A 97 -22.71 -8.76 -9.32
C GLU A 97 -22.13 -9.93 -8.49
N LYS A 98 -22.98 -10.68 -7.79
CA LYS A 98 -22.55 -11.84 -6.99
C LYS A 98 -21.77 -12.87 -7.81
N GLU A 99 -22.17 -13.12 -9.05
CA GLU A 99 -21.50 -14.06 -9.97
C GLU A 99 -20.16 -13.52 -10.43
N LEU A 100 -20.09 -12.22 -10.77
CA LEU A 100 -18.84 -11.55 -11.12
C LEU A 100 -17.83 -11.63 -9.96
N LEU A 101 -18.29 -11.39 -8.73
CA LEU A 101 -17.45 -11.41 -7.54
C LEU A 101 -16.93 -12.82 -7.21
N SER A 102 -17.78 -13.85 -7.33
CA SER A 102 -17.35 -15.24 -7.07
C SER A 102 -16.39 -15.75 -8.14
N ASN A 103 -16.50 -15.25 -9.37
CA ASN A 103 -15.73 -15.72 -10.53
C ASN A 103 -14.48 -14.88 -10.82
N TRP A 104 -14.07 -13.99 -9.90
CA TRP A 104 -12.93 -13.09 -10.09
C TRP A 104 -11.70 -13.78 -10.69
N SER A 105 -11.29 -14.93 -10.15
CA SER A 105 -10.05 -15.59 -10.58
C SER A 105 -10.09 -16.01 -12.05
N SER A 106 -11.24 -16.50 -12.53
CA SER A 106 -11.42 -16.87 -13.94
C SER A 106 -11.49 -15.64 -14.84
N LEU A 107 -12.17 -14.58 -14.40
CA LEU A 107 -12.24 -13.32 -15.14
C LEU A 107 -10.86 -12.66 -15.28
N GLU A 108 -10.07 -12.65 -14.20
CA GLU A 108 -8.71 -12.09 -14.20
C GLU A 108 -7.80 -12.84 -15.17
N GLU A 109 -7.90 -14.18 -15.24
CA GLU A 109 -7.08 -14.98 -16.15
C GLU A 109 -7.53 -14.80 -17.60
N GLN A 110 -8.83 -14.85 -17.86
CA GLN A 110 -9.39 -14.74 -19.21
C GLN A 110 -9.15 -13.36 -19.84
N TYR A 111 -9.23 -12.29 -19.05
CA TYR A 111 -9.09 -10.92 -19.50
C TYR A 111 -7.82 -10.24 -18.93
N LYS A 112 -6.75 -11.02 -18.78
CA LYS A 112 -5.48 -10.56 -18.24
C LYS A 112 -4.87 -9.39 -19.01
N ALA A 113 -5.07 -9.36 -20.34
CA ALA A 113 -4.59 -8.28 -21.20
C ALA A 113 -5.29 -6.93 -20.92
N ASP A 114 -6.55 -6.97 -20.49
CA ASP A 114 -7.37 -5.78 -20.18
C ASP A 114 -7.26 -5.35 -18.71
N THR A 115 -6.50 -6.10 -17.92
CA THR A 115 -6.36 -5.84 -16.49
C THR A 115 -5.43 -4.65 -16.24
N ILE A 116 -5.93 -3.69 -15.47
CA ILE A 116 -5.23 -2.46 -15.10
C ILE A 116 -4.75 -2.56 -13.65
N PHE A 117 -3.48 -2.21 -13.43
CA PHE A 117 -2.84 -2.26 -12.11
C PHE A 117 -2.53 -0.85 -11.61
N LYS A 118 -3.00 -0.52 -10.40
CA LYS A 118 -2.66 0.73 -9.72
C LYS A 118 -2.09 0.47 -8.34
N LYS A 119 -0.96 1.09 -8.04
CA LYS A 119 -0.21 0.86 -6.79
C LYS A 119 -0.39 2.04 -5.84
N ILE A 120 -0.68 1.73 -4.58
CA ILE A 120 -0.78 2.68 -3.48
C ILE A 120 0.36 2.41 -2.52
N LYS A 121 1.15 3.43 -2.21
CA LYS A 121 2.21 3.36 -1.21
C LYS A 121 1.65 3.72 0.16
N VAL A 122 2.08 2.99 1.18
CA VAL A 122 1.75 3.27 2.58
C VAL A 122 2.91 4.02 3.23
N PHE A 123 2.60 5.08 3.94
CA PHE A 123 3.53 5.84 4.75
C PHE A 123 3.13 5.73 6.21
N HIS A 124 4.12 5.75 7.08
CA HIS A 124 3.92 5.77 8.53
C HIS A 124 4.51 7.07 9.06
N SER A 125 3.68 7.90 9.69
CA SER A 125 4.10 9.23 10.14
C SER A 125 3.98 9.36 11.65
N ALA A 126 5.06 9.83 12.28
CA ALA A 126 5.03 10.26 13.65
C ALA A 126 4.21 11.55 13.78
N ILE A 127 3.27 11.59 14.72
CA ILE A 127 2.66 12.85 15.13
C ILE A 127 3.78 13.70 15.71
N ARG A 128 4.23 14.74 14.99
CA ARG A 128 4.99 15.82 15.61
C ARG A 128 4.04 16.46 16.62
N LYS A 129 4.18 16.14 17.92
CA LYS A 129 3.57 16.95 18.98
C LYS A 129 4.03 18.38 18.72
N GLN A 130 3.12 19.27 18.31
CA GLN A 130 3.43 20.69 18.34
C GLN A 130 3.77 21.01 19.80
N ARG A 131 5.04 21.36 20.05
CA ARG A 131 5.39 22.00 21.33
C ARG A 131 4.54 23.27 21.41
N PRO A 132 3.82 23.53 22.51
CA PRO A 132 3.22 24.83 22.72
C PRO A 132 4.34 25.87 22.60
N SER A 133 4.14 26.87 21.75
CA SER A 133 5.04 27.99 21.56
C SER A 133 5.18 28.75 22.88
N LYS A 134 6.27 28.51 23.61
CA LYS A 134 6.74 29.45 24.63
C LYS A 134 7.59 30.50 23.94
N SER A 135 7.10 31.73 24.01
CA SER A 135 7.78 32.96 23.61
C SER A 135 8.93 33.31 24.56
N GLN A 136 9.94 33.98 23.97
CA GLN A 136 10.99 34.84 24.54
C GLN A 136 12.32 34.20 25.01
N GLY A 137 13.42 34.83 24.56
CA GLY A 137 14.66 34.93 25.34
C GLY A 137 15.97 34.63 24.59
N SER A 138 16.67 35.68 24.15
CA SER A 138 17.98 35.72 23.48
C SER A 138 19.19 35.32 24.35
N LYS A 139 20.22 34.67 23.77
CA LYS A 139 21.63 35.14 23.61
C LYS A 139 22.71 34.02 23.45
N SER A 140 23.60 34.25 22.47
CA SER A 140 25.08 34.10 22.47
C SER A 140 25.82 32.72 22.43
N SER A 141 26.42 32.46 21.25
CA SER A 141 27.84 32.08 20.93
C SER A 141 28.66 31.09 21.79
N ARG A 142 29.11 29.97 21.17
CA ARG A 142 30.53 29.63 20.81
C ARG A 142 30.69 28.22 20.17
N ARG A 143 31.72 28.08 19.31
CA ARG A 143 32.18 26.89 18.55
C ARG A 143 32.76 25.78 19.44
N VAL A 144 32.81 24.52 18.94
CA VAL A 144 34.01 23.73 18.53
C VAL A 144 33.58 22.36 17.93
N SER A 145 34.42 21.88 17.01
CA SER A 145 34.43 20.76 16.03
C SER A 145 34.46 19.30 16.53
N SER A 146 34.03 18.33 15.69
CA SER A 146 34.85 17.23 15.07
C SER A 146 34.01 16.01 14.59
N SER A 147 34.23 15.55 13.35
CA SER A 147 33.82 14.25 12.74
C SER A 147 34.72 13.07 13.24
N PRO A 148 34.57 11.75 12.89
CA PRO A 148 34.23 11.18 11.56
C PRO A 148 33.32 9.90 11.49
N ASP A 149 32.85 9.64 10.26
CA ASP A 149 32.66 8.38 9.51
C ASP A 149 32.05 7.13 10.15
N ASN A 150 30.96 6.64 9.53
CA ASN A 150 30.72 5.20 9.38
C ASN A 150 29.84 4.92 8.14
N GLU A 151 30.44 4.99 6.95
CA GLU A 151 29.87 4.37 5.75
C GLU A 151 30.20 2.87 5.76
N GLN A 152 29.22 2.01 6.02
CA GLN A 152 29.32 0.59 5.71
C GLN A 152 28.93 0.39 4.25
N CYS A 153 29.95 0.34 3.38
CA CYS A 153 29.81 -0.11 2.01
C CYS A 153 29.46 -1.61 2.02
N LEU A 154 28.22 -1.95 1.65
CA LEU A 154 27.82 -3.34 1.45
C LEU A 154 28.64 -3.91 0.29
N SER A 155 29.58 -4.80 0.62
CA SER A 155 30.41 -5.47 -0.38
C SER A 155 29.55 -6.21 -1.41
N SER A 156 29.96 -6.13 -2.68
CA SER A 156 29.34 -6.82 -3.83
C SER A 156 29.12 -8.32 -3.59
N THR A 157 30.02 -8.95 -2.82
CA THR A 157 29.88 -10.34 -2.39
C THR A 157 28.67 -10.56 -1.48
N THR A 158 28.36 -9.63 -0.57
CA THR A 158 27.18 -9.69 0.30
C THR A 158 25.89 -9.53 -0.50
N LEU A 159 25.87 -8.66 -1.51
CA LEU A 159 24.71 -8.50 -2.40
C LEU A 159 24.44 -9.76 -3.24
N LEU A 160 25.48 -10.42 -3.75
CA LEU A 160 25.34 -11.67 -4.49
C LEU A 160 24.83 -12.81 -3.60
N VAL A 161 25.30 -12.93 -2.36
CA VAL A 161 24.81 -13.93 -1.41
C VAL A 161 23.33 -13.71 -1.09
N MET A 162 22.91 -12.45 -0.86
CA MET A 162 21.51 -12.13 -0.61
C MET A 162 20.61 -12.41 -1.83
N ALA A 163 21.10 -12.17 -3.05
CA ALA A 163 20.37 -12.48 -4.27
C ALA A 163 20.20 -14.00 -4.49
N LEU A 164 21.23 -14.80 -4.21
CA LEU A 164 21.16 -16.27 -4.31
C LEU A 164 20.19 -16.87 -3.30
N ILE A 165 20.19 -16.38 -2.06
CA ILE A 165 19.23 -16.81 -1.04
C ILE A 165 17.80 -16.45 -1.47
N ALA A 166 17.58 -15.25 -2.01
CA ALA A 166 16.26 -14.84 -2.48
C ALA A 166 15.73 -15.71 -3.64
N LEU A 167 16.61 -16.16 -4.55
CA LEU A 167 16.24 -17.05 -5.65
C LEU A 167 15.93 -18.47 -5.16
N LEU A 168 16.70 -18.99 -4.19
CA LEU A 168 16.48 -20.31 -3.61
C LEU A 168 15.19 -20.38 -2.78
N VAL A 169 14.84 -19.32 -2.05
CA VAL A 169 13.59 -19.25 -1.27
C VAL A 169 12.37 -19.01 -2.18
N GLY A 170 12.55 -18.29 -3.29
CA GLY A 170 11.50 -18.08 -4.31
C GLY A 170 11.06 -19.36 -5.02
N TRP A 171 11.93 -20.38 -5.10
CA TRP A 171 11.59 -21.70 -5.63
C TRP A 171 10.81 -22.59 -4.66
N LEU A 172 10.78 -22.24 -3.36
CA LEU A 172 10.04 -23.01 -2.36
C LEU A 172 8.60 -22.50 -2.15
N TYR A 173 8.23 -21.40 -2.80
CA TYR A 173 6.94 -20.72 -2.64
C TYR A 173 6.06 -20.73 -3.91
N TYR A 174 6.36 -21.63 -4.87
CA TYR A 174 5.52 -21.91 -6.03
C TYR A 174 5.26 -23.40 -6.19
#